data_AF-A0A812R3F2-F1
#
_entry.id   AF-A0A812R3F2-F1
#
_cell.length_a   1.000
_cell.length_b   1.000
_cell.length_c   1.000
_cell.angle_alpha   90.00
_cell.angle_beta   90.00
_cell.angle_gamma   90.00
#
_symmetry.space_group_name_H-M   'P 1'
#
loop_
_entity.id
_entity.type
_entity.pdbx_description
1 polymer ?
#
loop_
_entity_poly.entity_id
_entity_poly.type
_entity_poly.pdbx_seq_one_letter_code
_entity_poly.pdbx_strand_id
1 'polypeptide(L)'
;MLKVPVIAAGASGTGRQLAAALAMGAHGITMATRFLCTVEAPIDQKVKETLMNPDMDERSTTIVLGTLSNATRVFKNGVSKKIREIESQGDVDFSQVMPLASGSRTKKMWQETGDTEDAMWSCSQSIGLISDIPTCKDLLQRIVAEAEDRLSVGMRCVVASKL
;
A
#
# COMPACT_ATOMS: atom_id res chain seq x y z
N MET A 1 -8.44 26.72 -0.43
CA MET A 1 -7.28 25.85 -0.71
C MET A 1 -6.25 26.01 0.40
N LEU A 2 -5.58 24.92 0.77
CA LEU A 2 -4.44 24.97 1.66
C LEU A 2 -3.28 25.69 0.95
N LYS A 3 -2.54 26.53 1.67
CA LYS A 3 -1.41 27.29 1.11
C LYS A 3 -0.11 26.47 1.03
N VAL A 4 -0.07 25.34 1.74
CA VAL A 4 1.07 24.44 1.79
C VAL A 4 0.93 23.35 0.73
N PRO A 5 2.03 22.84 0.15
CA PRO A 5 1.97 21.69 -0.74
C PRO A 5 1.32 20.49 -0.05
N VAL A 6 0.45 19.79 -0.79
CA VAL A 6 -0.28 18.61 -0.31
C VAL A 6 0.17 17.40 -1.12
N ILE A 7 0.55 16.32 -0.44
CA ILE A 7 0.86 15.03 -1.08
C ILE A 7 -0.29 14.08 -0.82
N ALA A 8 -0.85 13.47 -1.87
CA ALA A 8 -1.88 12.46 -1.73
C ALA A 8 -1.26 11.15 -1.22
N ALA A 9 -1.83 10.60 -0.15
CA ALA A 9 -1.36 9.36 0.45
C ALA A 9 -2.48 8.33 0.50
N GLY A 10 -2.14 7.06 0.23
CA GLY A 10 -3.07 5.93 0.26
C GLY A 10 -3.10 5.16 -1.06
N ALA A 11 -2.77 3.86 -0.98
CA ALA A 11 -2.90 2.86 -2.04
C ALA A 11 -2.53 3.31 -3.47
N SER A 12 -1.52 4.18 -3.59
CA SER A 12 -1.00 4.63 -4.89
C SER A 12 0.11 3.69 -5.37
N GLY A 13 0.08 3.36 -6.65
CA GLY A 13 1.02 2.46 -7.31
C GLY A 13 1.14 2.64 -8.82
N THR A 14 0.38 3.57 -9.45
CA THR A 14 0.41 3.83 -10.90
C THR A 14 0.45 5.32 -11.23
N GLY A 15 0.84 5.67 -12.47
CA GLY A 15 0.87 7.05 -12.94
C GLY A 15 -0.52 7.64 -13.14
N ARG A 16 -1.53 6.81 -13.40
CA ARG A 16 -2.95 7.22 -13.39
C ARG A 16 -3.36 7.85 -12.06
N GLN A 17 -2.91 7.27 -10.95
CA GLN A 17 -3.22 7.77 -9.61
C GLN A 17 -2.46 9.07 -9.31
N LEU A 18 -1.23 9.22 -9.82
CA LEU A 18 -0.53 10.50 -9.79
C LEU A 18 -1.28 11.58 -10.58
N ALA A 19 -1.69 11.30 -11.83
CA ALA A 19 -2.46 12.23 -12.64
C ALA A 19 -3.78 12.64 -11.95
N ALA A 20 -4.51 11.67 -11.38
CA ALA A 20 -5.73 11.93 -10.62
C ALA A 20 -5.47 12.81 -9.39
N ALA A 21 -4.41 12.53 -8.63
CA ALA A 21 -4.03 13.32 -7.46
C ALA A 21 -3.70 14.77 -7.84
N LEU A 22 -2.91 14.98 -8.90
CA LEU A 22 -2.59 16.30 -9.42
C LEU A 22 -3.84 17.06 -9.87
N ALA A 23 -4.74 16.39 -10.60
CA ALA A 23 -6.01 16.99 -11.03
C ALA A 23 -6.93 17.37 -9.85
N MET A 24 -6.86 16.65 -8.73
CA MET A 24 -7.56 17.00 -7.48
C MET A 24 -6.87 18.11 -6.67
N GLY A 25 -5.73 18.64 -7.14
CA GLY A 25 -4.98 19.72 -6.47
C GLY A 25 -3.90 19.26 -5.50
N ALA A 26 -3.55 17.98 -5.48
CA ALA A 26 -2.33 17.52 -4.82
C ALA A 26 -1.09 17.89 -5.66
N HIS A 27 0.09 17.79 -5.04
CA HIS A 27 1.39 18.13 -5.61
C HIS A 27 2.29 16.89 -5.76
N GLY A 28 1.73 15.71 -5.53
CA GLY A 28 2.41 14.43 -5.62
C GLY A 28 1.63 13.31 -4.95
N ILE A 29 2.21 12.11 -4.98
CA ILE A 29 1.69 10.91 -4.31
C ILE A 29 2.76 10.29 -3.43
N THR A 30 2.36 9.62 -2.35
CA THR A 30 3.23 8.67 -1.64
C THR A 30 2.90 7.25 -2.07
N MET A 31 3.93 6.44 -2.29
CA MET A 31 3.79 5.00 -2.52
C MET A 31 4.60 4.27 -1.46
N ALA A 32 4.05 3.19 -0.90
CA ALA A 32 4.77 2.34 0.05
C ALA A 32 4.79 0.90 -0.46
N THR A 33 3.62 0.27 -0.55
CA THR A 33 3.49 -1.12 -1.04
C THR A 33 4.12 -1.31 -2.42
N ARG A 34 3.97 -0.35 -3.35
CA ARG A 34 4.59 -0.39 -4.68
C ARG A 34 6.12 -0.41 -4.63
N PHE A 35 6.74 0.28 -3.67
CA PHE A 35 8.19 0.31 -3.50
C PHE A 35 8.75 -0.93 -2.80
N LEU A 36 7.92 -1.74 -2.12
CA LEU A 36 8.36 -3.05 -1.63
C LEU A 36 8.77 -3.96 -2.80
N CYS A 37 8.08 -3.81 -3.94
CA CYS A 37 8.35 -4.55 -5.18
C CYS A 37 9.24 -3.74 -6.12
N THR A 38 10.43 -3.34 -5.65
CA THR A 38 11.53 -2.86 -6.50
C THR A 38 12.79 -3.67 -6.24
N VAL A 39 13.74 -3.64 -7.18
CA VAL A 39 15.02 -4.36 -7.06
C VAL A 39 15.79 -3.92 -5.80
N GLU A 40 15.79 -2.62 -5.52
CA GLU A 40 16.57 -1.99 -4.47
C GLU A 40 15.96 -2.17 -3.07
N ALA A 41 14.69 -2.55 -2.96
CA ALA A 41 14.03 -2.73 -1.68
C ALA A 41 14.73 -3.84 -0.85
N PRO A 42 15.27 -3.52 0.34
CA PRO A 42 16.09 -4.45 1.14
C PRO A 42 15.20 -5.35 2.00
N ILE A 43 14.37 -6.15 1.33
CA ILE A 43 13.46 -7.11 1.94
C ILE A 43 13.65 -8.50 1.33
N ASP A 44 13.27 -9.52 2.08
CA ASP A 44 13.31 -10.90 1.62
C ASP A 44 12.50 -11.09 0.33
N GLN A 45 13.08 -11.84 -0.60
CA GLN A 45 12.53 -12.05 -1.94
C GLN A 45 11.16 -12.76 -1.90
N LYS A 46 10.92 -13.65 -0.94
CA LYS A 46 9.62 -14.34 -0.79
C LYS A 46 8.48 -13.37 -0.52
N VAL A 47 8.77 -12.25 0.15
CA VAL A 47 7.75 -11.22 0.38
C VAL A 47 7.40 -10.50 -0.92
N LYS A 48 8.40 -10.21 -1.75
CA LYS A 48 8.16 -9.65 -3.10
C LYS A 48 7.36 -10.63 -3.96
N GLU A 49 7.70 -11.92 -3.92
CA GLU A 49 6.98 -12.99 -4.63
C GLU A 49 5.52 -13.10 -4.17
N THR A 50 5.28 -13.00 -2.86
CA THR A 50 3.92 -12.97 -2.30
C THR A 50 3.12 -11.79 -2.84
N LEU A 51 3.71 -10.58 -2.81
CA LEU A 51 3.07 -9.35 -3.31
C LEU A 51 2.82 -9.38 -4.83
N MET A 52 3.59 -10.17 -5.57
CA MET A 52 3.55 -10.34 -7.02
C MET A 52 2.64 -11.49 -7.48
N ASN A 53 2.11 -12.27 -6.55
CA ASN A 53 1.28 -13.41 -6.89
C ASN A 53 -0.01 -12.92 -7.58
N PRO A 54 -0.37 -13.45 -8.77
CA PRO A 54 -1.56 -13.02 -9.52
C PRO A 54 -2.89 -13.24 -8.77
N ASP A 55 -2.91 -14.08 -7.74
CA ASP A 55 -4.08 -14.28 -6.88
C ASP A 55 -4.25 -13.14 -5.85
N MET A 56 -3.28 -12.22 -5.75
CA MET A 56 -3.37 -11.06 -4.85
C MET A 56 -4.12 -9.90 -5.48
N ASP A 57 -5.13 -9.40 -4.76
CA ASP A 57 -5.94 -8.27 -5.15
C ASP A 57 -6.16 -7.30 -3.98
N GLU A 58 -6.98 -6.26 -4.17
CA GLU A 58 -7.27 -5.26 -3.13
C GLU A 58 -7.91 -5.86 -1.85
N ARG A 59 -8.49 -7.06 -1.93
CA ARG A 59 -9.15 -7.79 -0.84
C ARG A 59 -8.19 -8.69 -0.06
N SER A 60 -6.94 -8.82 -0.52
CA SER A 60 -5.82 -9.44 0.19
C SER A 60 -5.28 -8.59 1.35
N THR A 61 -5.99 -7.53 1.73
CA THR A 61 -5.71 -6.73 2.93
C THR A 61 -6.87 -6.76 3.91
N THR A 62 -6.61 -6.43 5.17
CA THR A 62 -7.63 -6.26 6.21
C THR A 62 -7.26 -5.12 7.15
N ILE A 63 -8.21 -4.64 7.94
CA ILE A 63 -7.97 -3.68 9.02
C ILE A 63 -8.04 -4.42 10.35
N VAL A 64 -7.01 -4.24 11.17
CA VAL A 64 -6.89 -4.78 12.53
C VAL A 64 -6.76 -3.64 13.54
N LEU A 65 -6.93 -3.95 14.83
CA LEU A 65 -6.75 -3.03 15.96
C LEU A 65 -7.73 -1.84 15.95
N GLY A 66 -8.83 -1.96 15.22
CA GLY A 66 -9.86 -0.92 15.12
C GLY A 66 -10.63 -0.74 16.42
N THR A 67 -10.87 -1.85 17.15
CA THR A 67 -11.52 -1.83 18.48
C THR A 67 -10.69 -1.10 19.52
N LEU A 68 -9.37 -1.02 19.31
CA LEU A 68 -8.39 -0.40 20.19
C LEU A 68 -8.04 1.04 19.79
N SER A 69 -8.83 1.67 18.89
CA SER A 69 -8.54 3.00 18.33
C SER A 69 -7.16 3.11 17.67
N ASN A 70 -6.62 2.00 17.15
CA ASN A 70 -5.31 1.93 16.50
C ASN A 70 -5.39 1.23 15.11
N ALA A 71 -6.48 1.53 14.39
CA ALA A 71 -6.83 0.88 13.13
C ALA A 71 -5.65 0.90 12.14
N THR A 72 -5.16 -0.28 11.78
CA THR A 72 -4.03 -0.44 10.87
C THR A 72 -4.40 -1.37 9.72
N ARG A 73 -4.13 -0.96 8.49
CA ARG A 73 -4.31 -1.82 7.31
C ARG A 73 -3.06 -2.70 7.10
N VAL A 74 -3.29 -4.00 7.07
CA VAL A 74 -2.25 -5.02 6.98
C VAL A 74 -2.58 -6.04 5.89
N PHE A 75 -1.57 -6.80 5.48
CA PHE A 75 -1.77 -7.97 4.63
C PHE A 75 -2.66 -9.00 5.34
N LYS A 76 -3.60 -9.62 4.61
CA LYS A 76 -4.52 -10.61 5.16
C LYS A 76 -3.85 -11.99 5.19
N ASN A 77 -3.34 -12.35 6.36
CA ASN A 77 -2.67 -13.62 6.65
C ASN A 77 -3.14 -14.25 7.97
N GLY A 78 -2.51 -15.36 8.38
CA GLY A 78 -2.76 -16.06 9.65
C GLY A 78 -2.73 -15.16 10.89
N VAL A 79 -1.72 -14.28 11.03
CA VAL A 79 -1.63 -13.37 12.19
C VAL A 79 -2.76 -12.34 12.20
N SER A 80 -3.04 -11.67 11.08
CA SER A 80 -4.11 -10.68 11.00
C SER A 80 -5.50 -11.29 11.25
N LYS A 81 -5.73 -12.53 10.79
CA LYS A 81 -6.96 -13.29 11.05
C LYS A 81 -7.13 -13.59 12.54
N LYS A 82 -6.05 -14.01 13.23
CA LYS A 82 -6.07 -14.22 14.69
C LYS A 82 -6.36 -12.94 15.46
N ILE A 83 -5.76 -11.81 15.07
CA ILE A 83 -6.07 -10.51 15.70
C ILE A 83 -7.56 -10.17 15.51
N ARG A 84 -8.09 -10.33 14.29
CA ARG A 84 -9.52 -10.11 13.99
C ARG A 84 -10.45 -10.99 14.82
N GLU A 85 -10.07 -12.24 15.05
CA GLU A 85 -10.82 -13.18 15.87
C GLU A 85 -10.85 -12.73 17.33
N ILE A 86 -9.71 -12.32 17.90
CA ILE A 86 -9.64 -11.74 19.25
C ILE A 86 -10.52 -10.49 19.33
N GLU A 87 -10.40 -9.55 18.39
CA GLU A 87 -11.22 -8.33 18.33
C GLU A 87 -12.73 -8.61 18.23
N SER A 88 -13.13 -9.73 17.63
CA SER A 88 -14.56 -10.09 17.53
C SER A 88 -15.19 -10.51 18.85
N GLN A 89 -14.39 -10.78 19.89
CA GLN A 89 -14.87 -11.18 21.21
C GLN A 89 -15.39 -10.00 22.05
N GLY A 90 -15.19 -8.76 21.61
CA GLY A 90 -15.71 -7.56 22.26
C GLY A 90 -14.62 -6.71 22.90
N ASP A 91 -14.69 -6.53 24.22
CA ASP A 91 -13.77 -5.66 24.96
C ASP A 91 -12.38 -6.30 25.07
N VAL A 92 -11.49 -5.93 24.15
CA VAL A 92 -10.13 -6.46 24.04
C VAL A 92 -9.16 -5.48 24.67
N ASP A 93 -8.25 -5.99 25.49
CA ASP A 93 -7.09 -5.24 25.94
C ASP A 93 -5.91 -5.44 24.98
N PHE A 94 -5.10 -4.39 24.76
CA PHE A 94 -3.97 -4.46 23.82
C PHE A 94 -2.97 -5.57 24.17
N SER A 95 -2.82 -5.95 25.45
CA SER A 95 -1.93 -7.05 25.86
C SER A 95 -2.27 -8.39 25.19
N GLN A 96 -3.53 -8.60 24.80
CA GLN A 96 -3.99 -9.83 24.15
C GLN A 96 -3.51 -9.95 22.70
N VAL A 97 -3.29 -8.81 22.02
CA VAL A 97 -2.85 -8.75 20.62
C VAL A 97 -1.37 -8.37 20.49
N MET A 98 -0.75 -7.82 21.52
CA MET A 98 0.64 -7.36 21.53
C MET A 98 1.66 -8.42 21.06
N PRO A 99 1.56 -9.72 21.42
CA PRO A 99 2.47 -10.75 20.91
C PRO A 99 2.32 -11.00 19.39
N LEU A 100 1.13 -10.75 18.85
CA LEU A 100 0.81 -10.88 17.43
C LEU A 100 1.24 -9.64 16.63
N ALA A 101 1.03 -8.45 17.20
CA ALA A 101 1.37 -7.15 16.62
C ALA A 101 2.84 -6.73 16.84
N SER A 102 3.71 -7.67 17.24
CA SER A 102 5.10 -7.37 17.56
C SER A 102 5.93 -6.98 16.33
N GLY A 103 6.52 -5.78 16.37
CA GLY A 103 7.43 -5.30 15.33
C GLY A 103 8.70 -6.15 15.18
N SER A 104 9.10 -6.94 16.18
CA SER A 104 10.24 -7.87 16.05
C SER A 104 9.92 -9.02 15.09
N ARG A 105 8.67 -9.51 15.07
CA ARG A 105 8.22 -10.53 14.12
C ARG A 105 8.20 -9.98 12.71
N THR A 106 7.67 -8.76 12.54
CA THR A 106 7.65 -8.05 11.27
C THR A 106 9.07 -7.81 10.73
N LYS A 107 10.01 -7.38 11.58
CA LYS A 107 11.42 -7.20 11.19
C LYS A 107 12.06 -8.51 10.74
N LYS A 108 11.85 -9.60 11.50
CA LYS A 108 12.34 -10.94 11.16
C LYS A 108 11.78 -11.44 9.82
N MET A 109 10.49 -11.21 9.58
CA MET A 109 9.86 -11.49 8.29
C MET A 109 10.55 -10.73 7.15
N TRP A 110 10.76 -9.42 7.32
CA TRP A 110 11.37 -8.59 6.28
C TRP A 110 12.81 -8.96 5.95
N GLN A 111 13.61 -9.39 6.94
CA GLN A 111 15.06 -9.47 6.81
C GLN A 111 15.64 -10.89 6.83
N GLU A 112 14.89 -11.88 7.35
CA GLU A 112 15.44 -13.20 7.64
C GLU A 112 14.59 -14.35 7.09
N THR A 113 13.27 -14.35 7.33
CA THR A 113 12.45 -15.55 7.05
C THR A 113 11.67 -15.47 5.73
N GLY A 114 11.21 -14.27 5.37
CA GLY A 114 10.24 -14.06 4.29
C GLY A 114 8.88 -14.71 4.56
N ASP A 115 8.59 -15.13 5.80
CA ASP A 115 7.34 -15.81 6.15
C ASP A 115 6.20 -14.80 6.29
N THR A 116 5.47 -14.59 5.19
CA THR A 116 4.37 -13.65 5.10
C THR A 116 3.14 -14.05 5.91
N GLU A 117 3.10 -15.25 6.50
CA GLU A 117 2.01 -15.74 7.34
C GLU A 117 2.23 -15.52 8.84
N ASP A 118 3.47 -15.39 9.29
CA ASP A 118 3.86 -15.35 10.72
C ASP A 118 4.04 -13.94 11.32
N ALA A 119 3.71 -12.88 10.60
CA ALA A 119 3.83 -11.51 11.09
C ALA A 119 2.65 -10.61 10.72
N MET A 120 2.37 -9.61 11.55
CA MET A 120 1.51 -8.49 11.16
C MET A 120 2.36 -7.50 10.35
N TRP A 121 2.03 -7.24 9.09
CA TRP A 121 2.80 -6.32 8.26
C TRP A 121 1.91 -5.44 7.36
N SER A 122 2.31 -4.19 7.22
CA SER A 122 1.53 -3.18 6.51
C SER A 122 1.53 -3.44 5.01
N CYS A 123 0.34 -3.53 4.44
CA CYS A 123 0.13 -3.66 3.01
C CYS A 123 -1.12 -2.88 2.62
N SER A 124 -1.05 -2.14 1.52
CA SER A 124 -2.18 -1.35 1.04
C SER A 124 -2.91 -2.08 -0.07
N GLN A 125 -4.12 -1.60 -0.38
CA GLN A 125 -4.96 -2.15 -1.44
C GLN A 125 -4.34 -2.02 -2.83
N SER A 126 -3.27 -1.23 -2.99
CA SER A 126 -2.52 -1.17 -4.25
C SER A 126 -1.79 -2.48 -4.58
N ILE A 127 -1.77 -3.48 -3.70
CA ILE A 127 -1.21 -4.80 -3.99
C ILE A 127 -1.81 -5.40 -5.26
N GLY A 128 -3.12 -5.21 -5.51
CA GLY A 128 -3.77 -5.67 -6.74
C GLY A 128 -3.33 -4.95 -8.02
N LEU A 129 -2.45 -3.95 -7.92
CA LEU A 129 -1.87 -3.22 -9.06
C LEU A 129 -0.39 -3.58 -9.28
N ILE A 130 0.17 -4.50 -8.48
CA ILE A 130 1.58 -4.88 -8.53
C ILE A 130 1.73 -6.14 -9.38
N SER A 131 2.50 -6.04 -10.45
CA SER A 131 2.69 -7.15 -11.40
C SER A 131 4.12 -7.23 -11.97
N ASP A 132 5.07 -6.49 -11.41
CA ASP A 132 6.48 -6.52 -11.78
C ASP A 132 7.40 -6.09 -10.62
N ILE A 133 8.71 -6.30 -10.76
CA ILE A 133 9.74 -5.84 -9.81
C ILE A 133 10.78 -5.00 -10.57
N PRO A 134 10.46 -3.75 -10.94
CA PRO A 134 11.38 -2.88 -11.67
C PRO A 134 12.48 -2.31 -10.75
N THR A 135 13.48 -1.66 -11.33
CA THR A 135 14.32 -0.74 -10.55
C THR A 135 13.49 0.47 -10.08
N CYS A 136 13.90 1.13 -9.00
CA CYS A 136 13.29 2.38 -8.55
C CYS A 136 13.29 3.44 -9.66
N LYS A 137 14.37 3.48 -10.46
CA LYS A 137 14.47 4.38 -11.61
C LYS A 137 13.38 4.10 -12.64
N ASP A 138 13.25 2.85 -13.09
CA ASP A 138 12.28 2.48 -14.11
C ASP A 138 10.85 2.66 -13.62
N LEU A 139 10.59 2.34 -12.34
CA LEU A 139 9.31 2.60 -11.69
C LEU A 139 8.95 4.08 -11.76
N LEU A 140 9.83 4.95 -11.28
CA LEU A 140 9.56 6.40 -11.24
C LEU A 140 9.38 6.97 -12.65
N GLN A 141 10.21 6.58 -13.60
CA GLN A 141 10.08 7.01 -15.00
C GLN A 141 8.73 6.59 -15.59
N ARG A 142 8.30 5.35 -15.35
CA ARG A 142 7.00 4.86 -15.82
C ARG A 142 5.83 5.60 -15.18
N ILE A 143 5.88 5.85 -13.87
CA ILE A 143 4.84 6.58 -13.12
C ILE A 143 4.68 8.00 -13.69
N VAL A 144 5.78 8.71 -13.92
CA VAL A 144 5.74 10.06 -14.48
C VAL A 144 5.23 10.05 -15.92
N ALA A 145 5.77 9.18 -16.77
CA ALA A 145 5.37 9.09 -18.17
C ALA A 145 3.87 8.73 -18.33
N GLU A 146 3.36 7.79 -17.54
CA GLU A 146 1.94 7.47 -17.53
C GLU A 146 1.11 8.65 -17.03
N ALA A 147 1.56 9.38 -16.00
CA ALA A 147 0.84 10.56 -15.51
C ALA A 147 0.75 11.68 -16.56
N GLU A 148 1.87 11.98 -17.24
CA GLU A 148 1.94 12.97 -18.34
C GLU A 148 0.95 12.61 -19.47
N ASP A 149 0.96 11.36 -19.91
CA ASP A 149 0.05 10.87 -20.93
C ASP A 149 -1.43 10.99 -20.47
N ARG A 150 -1.75 10.57 -19.24
CA ARG A 150 -3.13 10.65 -18.72
C ARG A 150 -3.63 12.07 -18.57
N LEU A 151 -2.79 13.02 -18.14
CA LEU A 151 -3.16 14.44 -18.08
C LEU A 151 -3.38 15.02 -19.49
N SER A 152 -2.53 14.67 -20.45
CA SER A 152 -2.65 15.09 -21.85
C SER A 152 -3.93 14.55 -22.52
N VAL A 153 -4.25 13.27 -22.31
CA VAL A 153 -5.52 12.68 -22.77
C VAL A 153 -6.72 13.36 -22.09
N GLY A 154 -6.68 13.50 -20.76
CA GLY A 154 -7.76 14.10 -19.99
C GLY A 154 -8.08 15.53 -20.43
N MET A 155 -7.06 16.36 -20.67
CA MET A 155 -7.24 17.74 -21.13
C MET A 155 -7.95 17.82 -22.48
N ARG A 156 -7.68 16.89 -23.42
CA ARG A 156 -8.35 16.85 -24.73
C ARG A 156 -9.83 16.50 -24.64
N CYS A 157 -10.28 15.89 -23.55
CA CYS A 157 -11.69 15.59 -23.30
C CYS A 157 -12.45 16.78 -22.66
N VAL A 158 -11.75 17.80 -22.17
CA VAL A 158 -12.37 18.98 -21.56
C VAL A 158 -12.67 20.00 -22.64
N VAL A 159 -13.96 20.33 -22.83
CA VAL A 159 -14.37 21.46 -23.65
C VAL A 159 -14.31 22.72 -22.80
N ALA A 160 -13.61 23.75 -23.29
CA ALA A 160 -13.51 25.02 -22.59
C ALA A 160 -14.91 25.56 -22.26
N SER A 161 -15.12 25.89 -20.98
CA SER A 161 -16.35 26.55 -20.53
C SER A 161 -16.48 27.91 -21.23
N LYS A 162 -17.66 28.20 -21.77
CA LYS A 162 -18.02 29.52 -22.30
C LYS A 162 -18.76 30.39 -21.28
N LEU A 163 -18.71 30.03 -19.99
CA LEU A 163 -19.32 30.80 -18.90
C LEU A 163 -18.63 32.16 -18.73
#